data_AF-A0A2E0M7E2-F1
#
_entry.id   AF-A0A2E0M7E2-F1
#
_cell.length_a   1.000
_cell.length_b   1.000
_cell.length_c   1.000
_cell.angle_alpha   90.00
_cell.angle_beta   90.00
_cell.angle_gamma   90.00
#
_symmetry.space_group_name_H-M   'P 1'
#
loop_
_entity.id
_entity.type
_entity.pdbx_description
1 polymer ?
#
loop_
_entity_poly.entity_id
_entity_poly.type
_entity_poly.pdbx_seq_one_letter_code
_entity_poly.pdbx_strand_id
1 'polypeptide(L)'
;MRASKETWKLDEPSYSRTWTEIEEMLHSAVNEMNAQRAKFHLRKVTGPREAKYRALMKYQRAKGIVDTLRWTIGVRGQKSPLKEGLGD
;
A
#
# COMPACT_ATOMS: atom_id res chain seq x y z
N MET A 1 -38.09 23.07 10.73
CA MET A 1 -37.29 22.04 10.03
C MET A 1 -36.10 21.67 10.92
N ARG A 2 -36.07 20.45 11.47
CA ARG A 2 -34.89 19.95 12.20
C ARG A 2 -33.87 19.55 11.14
N ALA A 3 -32.78 20.32 11.02
CA ALA A 3 -31.63 19.87 10.26
C ALA A 3 -31.12 18.58 10.92
N SER A 4 -31.20 17.47 10.18
CA SER A 4 -30.65 16.19 10.57
C SER A 4 -29.16 16.42 10.87
N LYS A 5 -28.76 16.33 12.14
CA LYS A 5 -27.34 16.24 12.49
C LYS A 5 -26.87 14.88 12.00
N GLU A 6 -26.43 14.81 10.75
CA GLU A 6 -25.66 13.67 10.27
C GLU A 6 -24.37 13.60 11.10
N THR A 7 -24.38 12.69 12.07
CA THR A 7 -23.19 12.28 12.79
C THR A 7 -22.37 11.39 11.85
N TRP A 8 -21.64 12.00 10.92
CA TRP A 8 -20.64 11.32 10.13
C TRP A 8 -19.65 10.65 11.09
N LYS A 9 -19.60 9.32 11.11
CA LYS A 9 -18.55 8.60 11.83
C LYS A 9 -17.29 8.73 10.98
N LEU A 10 -16.24 9.34 11.53
CA LEU A 10 -14.97 9.60 10.82
C LEU A 10 -14.38 8.36 10.15
N ASP A 11 -14.62 7.17 10.71
CA ASP A 11 -14.09 5.90 10.23
C ASP A 11 -15.07 5.11 9.36
N GLU A 12 -16.24 5.66 9.02
CA GLU A 12 -17.21 4.99 8.16
C GLU A 12 -16.77 5.08 6.69
N PRO A 13 -16.66 3.94 5.98
CA PRO A 13 -16.30 3.93 4.57
C PRO A 13 -17.39 4.62 3.74
N SER A 14 -16.98 5.57 2.90
CA SER A 14 -17.91 6.26 2.00
C SER A 14 -18.46 5.39 0.86
N TYR A 15 -17.80 4.26 0.57
CA TYR A 15 -18.07 3.37 -0.58
C TYR A 15 -18.22 4.07 -1.93
N SER A 16 -17.76 5.32 -2.06
CA SER A 16 -18.02 6.19 -3.20
C SER A 16 -16.94 6.16 -4.28
N ARG A 17 -15.85 5.42 -4.06
CA ARG A 17 -14.75 5.31 -5.03
C ARG A 17 -15.18 4.51 -6.26
N THR A 18 -14.89 5.05 -7.42
CA THR A 18 -15.09 4.41 -8.72
C THR A 18 -13.99 3.38 -9.01
N TRP A 19 -14.25 2.48 -9.96
CA TRP A 19 -13.24 1.53 -10.43
C TRP A 19 -12.00 2.21 -10.98
N THR A 20 -12.16 3.28 -11.76
CA THR A 20 -11.03 4.07 -12.31
C THR A 20 -10.15 4.61 -11.20
N GLU A 21 -10.72 5.20 -10.15
CA GLU A 21 -9.93 5.72 -9.01
C GLU A 21 -9.19 4.60 -8.27
N ILE A 22 -9.78 3.42 -8.16
CA ILE A 22 -9.15 2.25 -7.54
C ILE A 22 -7.97 1.76 -8.41
N GLU A 23 -8.14 1.70 -9.73
CA GLU A 23 -7.08 1.30 -10.67
C GLU A 23 -5.92 2.32 -10.68
N GLU A 24 -6.23 3.62 -10.68
CA GLU A 24 -5.24 4.69 -10.57
C GLU A 24 -4.48 4.65 -9.24
N MET A 25 -5.18 4.35 -8.15
CA MET A 25 -4.57 4.15 -6.83
C MET A 25 -3.61 2.96 -6.84
N LEU A 26 -4.02 1.82 -7.41
CA LEU A 26 -3.15 0.65 -7.55
C LEU A 26 -1.94 0.96 -8.43
N HIS A 27 -2.14 1.63 -9.57
CA HIS A 27 -1.06 2.02 -10.46
C HIS A 27 -0.04 2.92 -9.76
N SER A 28 -0.51 3.93 -9.03
CA SER A 28 0.32 4.83 -8.23
C SER A 28 1.10 4.09 -7.15
N ALA A 29 0.45 3.17 -6.42
CA ALA A 29 1.09 2.35 -5.40
C ALA A 29 2.19 1.43 -5.98
N VAL A 30 1.94 0.83 -7.15
CA VAL A 30 2.93 -0.01 -7.85
C VAL A 30 4.14 0.82 -8.29
N ASN A 31 3.92 2.02 -8.82
CA ASN A 31 5.00 2.92 -9.23
C ASN A 31 5.86 3.34 -8.04
N GLU A 32 5.25 3.72 -6.92
CA GLU A 32 5.99 4.05 -5.71
C GLU A 32 6.76 2.85 -5.15
N MET A 33 6.15 1.66 -5.12
CA MET A 33 6.84 0.42 -4.72
C MET A 33 8.06 0.14 -5.60
N ASN A 34 7.94 0.29 -6.92
CA ASN A 34 9.05 0.11 -7.85
C ASN A 34 10.16 1.14 -7.63
N ALA A 35 9.80 2.40 -7.37
CA ALA A 35 10.77 3.45 -7.03
C ALA A 35 11.52 3.12 -5.73
N GLN A 36 10.82 2.66 -4.69
CA GLN A 36 11.46 2.24 -3.43
C GLN A 36 12.32 0.98 -3.61
N ARG A 37 11.89 0.03 -4.46
CA ARG A 37 12.69 -1.15 -4.82
C ARG A 37 14.00 -0.76 -5.49
N ALA A 38 13.97 0.19 -6.44
CA ALA A 38 15.16 0.71 -7.09
C ALA A 38 16.11 1.41 -6.10
N LYS A 39 15.57 2.25 -5.20
CA LYS A 39 16.35 2.89 -4.13
C LYS A 39 16.98 1.86 -3.20
N PHE A 40 16.24 0.81 -2.83
CA PHE A 40 16.77 -0.28 -2.01
C PHE A 40 17.93 -1.00 -2.70
N HIS A 41 17.77 -1.39 -3.96
CA HIS A 41 18.85 -2.05 -4.72
C HIS A 41 20.10 -1.18 -4.83
N LEU A 42 19.94 0.11 -5.12
CA LEU A 42 21.05 1.06 -5.15
C LEU A 42 21.74 1.15 -3.77
N ARG A 43 20.99 1.27 -2.69
CA ARG A 43 21.55 1.38 -1.34
C ARG A 43 22.18 0.07 -0.86
N LYS A 44 21.66 -1.07 -1.28
CA LYS A 44 22.22 -2.39 -0.97
C LYS A 44 23.68 -2.51 -1.43
N VAL A 45 24.04 -1.89 -2.55
CA VAL A 45 25.40 -1.91 -3.10
C VAL A 45 26.26 -0.71 -2.68
N THR A 46 25.68 0.46 -2.42
CA THR A 46 26.43 1.72 -2.18
C THR A 46 26.45 2.24 -0.74
N GLY A 47 25.51 1.82 0.11
CA GLY A 47 25.23 2.50 1.39
C GLY A 47 25.79 1.81 2.64
N PRO A 48 25.91 2.54 3.76
CA PRO A 48 26.15 1.93 5.08
C PRO A 48 24.97 1.06 5.52
N ARG A 49 25.19 0.12 6.45
CA ARG A 49 24.18 -0.85 6.94
C ARG A 49 22.83 -0.21 7.29
N GLU A 50 22.85 0.92 8.01
CA GLU A 50 21.64 1.66 8.40
C GLU A 50 20.86 2.22 7.20
N ALA A 51 21.56 2.69 6.16
CA ALA A 51 20.90 3.16 4.95
C ALA A 51 20.25 1.99 4.18
N LYS A 52 20.88 0.79 4.20
CA LYS A 52 20.30 -0.43 3.60
C LYS A 52 19.01 -0.82 4.31
N TYR A 53 19.04 -0.88 5.64
CA TYR A 53 17.87 -1.26 6.44
C TYR A 53 16.71 -0.27 6.25
N ARG A 54 16.97 1.04 6.31
CA ARG A 54 15.93 2.06 6.06
C ARG A 54 15.32 1.95 4.67
N ALA A 55 16.13 1.68 3.64
CA ALA A 55 15.62 1.50 2.28
C ALA A 55 14.81 0.22 2.13
N LEU A 56 15.23 -0.88 2.78
CA LEU A 56 14.48 -2.14 2.83
C LEU A 56 13.10 -1.94 3.47
N MET A 57 13.04 -1.27 4.64
CA MET A 57 11.78 -1.03 5.35
C MET A 57 10.79 -0.18 4.54
N LYS A 58 11.28 0.83 3.82
CA LYS A 58 10.45 1.63 2.91
C LYS A 58 9.90 0.78 1.76
N TYR A 59 10.73 -0.06 1.17
CA TYR A 59 10.30 -0.99 0.12
C TYR A 59 9.28 -2.01 0.63
N GLN A 60 9.51 -2.64 1.79
CA GLN A 60 8.59 -3.61 2.38
C GLN A 60 7.23 -2.97 2.70
N ARG A 61 7.21 -1.75 3.24
CA ARG A 61 5.97 -1.00 3.47
C ARG A 61 5.20 -0.77 2.18
N ALA A 62 5.87 -0.28 1.13
CA ALA A 62 5.24 -0.05 -0.17
C ALA A 62 4.72 -1.36 -0.80
N LYS A 63 5.48 -2.46 -0.67
CA LYS A 63 5.06 -3.79 -1.12
C LYS A 63 3.80 -4.25 -0.37
N GLY A 64 3.74 -4.10 0.95
CA GLY A 64 2.58 -4.47 1.75
C GLY A 64 1.31 -3.72 1.35
N ILE A 65 1.43 -2.43 1.01
CA ILE A 65 0.32 -1.63 0.45
C ILE A 65 -0.16 -2.21 -0.88
N VAL A 66 0.76 -2.48 -1.82
CA VAL A 66 0.42 -3.06 -3.13
C VAL A 66 -0.24 -4.43 -2.99
N ASP A 67 0.31 -5.30 -2.14
CA ASP A 67 -0.24 -6.63 -1.90
C ASP A 67 -1.64 -6.57 -1.31
N THR A 68 -1.88 -5.62 -0.39
CA THR A 68 -3.19 -5.38 0.20
C THR A 68 -4.20 -4.91 -0.84
N LEU A 69 -3.85 -3.90 -1.66
CA LEU A 69 -4.73 -3.42 -2.71
C LEU A 69 -5.07 -4.51 -3.72
N ARG A 70 -4.06 -5.26 -4.19
CA ARG A 70 -4.26 -6.38 -5.12
C ARG A 70 -5.16 -7.46 -4.55
N TRP A 71 -5.02 -7.77 -3.25
CA TRP A 71 -5.85 -8.76 -2.59
C TRP A 71 -7.29 -8.24 -2.44
N THR A 72 -7.47 -6.99 -2.02
CA THR A 72 -8.78 -6.35 -1.83
C THR A 72 -9.59 -6.31 -3.13
N ILE A 73 -8.96 -6.02 -4.28
CA ILE A 73 -9.66 -5.99 -5.58
C ILE A 73 -9.81 -7.38 -6.23
N GLY A 74 -9.28 -8.44 -5.62
CA GLY A 74 -9.42 -9.80 -6.12
C GLY A 74 -8.53 -10.17 -7.30
N VAL A 75 -7.29 -9.63 -7.37
CA VAL A 75 -6.31 -10.07 -8.38
C VAL A 75 -6.11 -11.59 -8.31
N ARG A 76 -6.28 -12.28 -9.44
CA ARG A 76 -6.17 -13.74 -9.51
C ARG A 76 -4.81 -14.21 -8.99
N GLY A 77 -4.82 -15.16 -8.07
CA GLY A 77 -3.61 -15.73 -7.48
C GLY A 77 -2.95 -14.86 -6.41
N GLN A 78 -3.45 -13.65 -6.12
CA GLN A 78 -2.93 -12.84 -5.02
C GLN A 78 -3.29 -13.50 -3.68
N LYS A 79 -2.27 -13.78 -2.87
CA LYS A 79 -2.46 -14.32 -1.53
C LYS A 79 -2.81 -13.21 -0.56
N SER A 80 -3.46 -13.59 0.54
CA SER A 80 -3.79 -12.65 1.61
C SER A 80 -2.52 -12.10 2.26
N PRO A 81 -2.33 -10.77 2.34
CA PRO A 81 -1.18 -10.17 3.01
C PRO A 81 -1.11 -10.55 4.50
N LEU A 82 -2.24 -10.89 5.11
CA LEU A 82 -2.31 -11.34 6.51
C LEU A 82 -1.78 -12.76 6.72
N LYS A 83 -1.73 -13.58 5.66
CA LYS A 83 -1.19 -14.95 5.72
C LYS A 83 0.30 -15.01 5.40
N GLU A 84 0.83 -14.03 4.68
CA GLU A 84 2.22 -14.01 4.24
C GLU A 84 3.10 -12.98 4.97
N GLY A 85 2.52 -11.98 5.65
CA GLY A 85 3.20 -10.69 5.78
C GLY A 85 3.24 -10.02 7.15
N LEU A 86 2.95 -10.69 8.27
CA LEU A 86 3.19 -10.05 9.57
C LEU A 86 4.68 -10.04 9.95
N GLY A 87 5.50 -10.89 9.34
CA GLY A 87 6.89 -11.08 9.77
C GLY A 87 6.95 -11.62 11.20
N ASP A 88 7.98 -12.41 11.49
CA ASP A 88 8.34 -12.63 12.90
C ASP A 88 9.03 -11.36 13.46
#